data_AF-A0A8R1J2X5-F1
#
_entry.id   AF-A0A8R1J2X5-F1
#
_cell.length_a   1.000
_cell.length_b   1.000
_cell.length_c   1.000
_cell.angle_alpha   90.00
_cell.angle_beta   90.00
_cell.angle_gamma   90.00
#
_symmetry.space_group_name_H-M   'P 1'
#
loop_
_entity.id
_entity.type
_entity.pdbx_description
1 polymer ?
#
loop_
_entity_poly.entity_id
_entity_poly.type
_entity_poly.pdbx_seq_one_letter_code
_entity_poly.pdbx_strand_id
1 'polypeptide(L)'
;MYPNSKFILMIRDARAVIHSMIERKVPVAGYNTSNETEMFTKWNQEIRKMTFQCNTSPGQCIKVYYERLIQKPQEEIQRITNFLDLLYSEKMLKHHELIGGEVDLNDQEFSASQVKKAINTAALTSWFDCFSDETLGQLDVIAPFLRILGYDTSTAKPDYSVFADDDFYQFRNVYS
;
A
#
# COMPACT_ATOMS: atom_id res chain seq x y z
N MET A 1 18.75 5.84 -18.07
CA MET A 1 17.34 5.40 -18.15
C MET A 1 17.34 3.90 -18.43
N TYR A 2 16.45 3.11 -17.81
CA TYR A 2 16.42 1.64 -17.93
C TYR A 2 15.21 1.21 -18.77
N PRO A 3 15.34 0.95 -20.08
CA PRO A 3 14.19 0.78 -20.98
C PRO A 3 13.36 -0.48 -20.71
N ASN A 4 13.95 -1.50 -20.06
CA ASN A 4 13.29 -2.77 -19.76
C ASN A 4 12.84 -2.90 -18.29
N SER A 5 12.97 -1.84 -17.49
CA SER A 5 12.54 -1.89 -16.09
C SER A 5 11.03 -1.93 -15.99
N LYS A 6 10.52 -2.73 -15.04
CA LYS A 6 9.12 -2.77 -14.63
C LYS A 6 8.99 -2.25 -13.20
N PHE A 7 7.86 -1.63 -12.90
CA PHE A 7 7.60 -0.94 -11.64
C PHE A 7 6.32 -1.50 -10.99
N ILE A 8 6.38 -1.70 -9.68
CA ILE A 8 5.23 -2.04 -8.86
C ILE A 8 4.96 -0.85 -7.96
N LEU A 9 3.85 -0.14 -8.20
CA LEU A 9 3.38 0.91 -7.32
C LEU A 9 2.50 0.28 -6.23
N MET A 10 3.05 0.18 -5.03
CA MET A 10 2.29 -0.22 -3.84
C MET A 10 1.37 0.93 -3.41
N ILE A 11 0.08 0.63 -3.29
CA ILE A 11 -0.96 1.55 -2.81
C ILE A 11 -1.48 0.99 -1.49
N ARG A 12 -1.63 1.87 -0.49
CA ARG A 12 -2.18 1.52 0.81
C ARG A 12 -2.97 2.72 1.32
N ASP A 13 -3.98 2.46 2.13
CA ASP A 13 -4.76 3.50 2.80
C ASP A 13 -3.82 4.51 3.51
N ALA A 14 -3.97 5.79 3.20
CA ALA A 14 -3.17 6.87 3.77
C ALA A 14 -3.22 6.87 5.30
N ARG A 15 -4.38 6.52 5.89
CA ARG A 15 -4.57 6.47 7.34
C ARG A 15 -3.66 5.41 7.96
N ALA A 16 -3.59 4.23 7.34
CA ALA A 16 -2.70 3.15 7.76
C ALA A 16 -1.21 3.52 7.56
N VAL A 17 -0.88 4.19 6.46
CA VAL A 17 0.50 4.64 6.16
C VAL A 17 0.97 5.66 7.19
N ILE A 18 0.18 6.70 7.43
CA ILE A 18 0.53 7.81 8.33
C ILE A 18 0.58 7.32 9.77
N HIS A 19 -0.40 6.53 10.22
CA HIS A 19 -0.37 5.91 11.53
C HIS A 19 0.91 5.08 11.72
N SER A 20 1.27 4.24 10.73
CA SER A 20 2.51 3.46 10.80
C SER A 20 3.77 4.32 10.84
N MET A 21 3.80 5.50 10.19
CA MET A 21 4.95 6.40 10.24
C MET A 21 5.08 7.04 11.63
N ILE A 22 3.96 7.48 12.21
CA ILE A 22 3.89 8.12 13.54
C ILE A 22 4.28 7.11 14.63
N GLU A 23 3.60 5.96 14.67
CA GLU A 23 3.80 4.94 15.71
C GLU A 23 5.25 4.44 15.75
N ARG A 24 5.83 4.19 14.58
CA ARG A 24 7.19 3.62 14.46
C ARG A 24 8.27 4.68 14.36
N LYS A 25 7.91 5.96 14.43
CA LYS A 25 8.83 7.12 14.33
C LYS A 25 9.75 7.01 13.11
N VAL A 26 9.20 6.61 11.97
CA VAL A 26 9.98 6.41 10.73
C VAL A 26 10.40 7.79 10.20
N PRO A 27 11.70 8.10 10.11
CA PRO A 27 12.17 9.41 9.66
C PRO A 27 12.07 9.51 8.14
N VAL A 28 10.89 9.91 7.65
CA VAL A 28 10.66 10.14 6.22
C VAL A 28 10.88 11.62 5.91
N ALA A 29 11.80 11.92 4.99
CA ALA A 29 12.17 13.29 4.67
C ALA A 29 10.95 14.17 4.31
N GLY A 30 10.79 15.25 5.08
CA GLY A 30 9.71 16.22 4.95
C GLY A 30 8.33 15.70 5.33
N TYR A 31 8.22 14.62 6.10
CA TYR A 31 7.02 14.33 6.90
C TYR A 31 7.26 14.85 8.31
N ASN A 32 6.39 15.75 8.77
CA ASN A 32 6.36 16.19 10.16
C ASN A 32 5.37 15.31 10.94
N THR A 33 5.87 14.38 11.75
CA THR A 33 5.03 13.43 12.52
C THR A 33 4.20 14.10 13.61
N SER A 34 4.38 15.41 13.85
CA SER A 34 3.56 16.20 14.77
C SER A 34 2.39 16.92 14.08
N ASN A 35 2.27 16.80 12.75
CA ASN A 35 1.25 17.49 11.95
C ASN A 35 0.57 16.52 10.98
N GLU A 36 -0.47 15.82 11.45
CA GLU A 36 -1.22 14.84 10.66
C GLU A 36 -1.76 15.43 9.35
N THR A 37 -2.32 16.64 9.38
CA THR A 37 -2.88 17.33 8.21
C THR A 37 -1.84 17.51 7.11
N GLU A 38 -0.62 17.91 7.47
CA GLU A 38 0.50 18.03 6.53
C GLU A 38 0.93 16.66 5.98
N MET A 39 0.95 15.62 6.83
CA MET A 39 1.27 14.26 6.40
C MET A 39 0.26 13.72 5.37
N PHE A 40 -1.04 13.91 5.60
CA PHE A 40 -2.09 13.52 4.65
C PHE A 40 -1.99 14.30 3.34
N THR A 41 -1.79 15.61 3.43
CA THR A 41 -1.61 16.48 2.25
C THR A 41 -0.41 16.03 1.42
N LYS A 42 0.71 15.72 2.08
CA LYS A 42 1.93 15.26 1.43
C LYS A 42 1.76 13.88 0.80
N TRP A 43 1.17 12.94 1.52
CA TRP A 43 0.85 11.62 0.98
C TRP A 43 0.02 11.73 -0.30
N ASN A 44 -1.01 12.59 -0.29
CA ASN A 44 -1.89 12.82 -1.42
C ASN A 44 -1.15 13.39 -2.64
N GLN A 45 -0.24 14.33 -2.43
CA GLN A 45 0.59 14.88 -3.50
C GLN A 45 1.51 13.82 -4.12
N GLU A 46 2.17 13.01 -3.30
CA GLU A 46 3.11 12.01 -3.78
C GLU A 46 2.40 10.84 -4.47
N ILE A 47 1.33 10.30 -3.88
CA ILE A 47 0.59 9.19 -4.50
C ILE A 47 -0.06 9.62 -5.82
N ARG A 48 -0.52 10.86 -5.93
CA ARG A 48 -1.04 11.41 -7.19
C ARG A 48 0.03 11.42 -8.28
N LYS A 49 1.24 11.90 -7.97
CA LYS A 49 2.36 11.92 -8.94
C LYS A 49 2.76 10.51 -9.35
N MET A 50 2.92 9.60 -8.38
CA MET A 50 3.32 8.22 -8.63
C MET A 50 2.27 7.48 -9.47
N THR A 51 0.98 7.66 -9.14
CA THR A 51 -0.15 7.06 -9.88
C THR A 51 -0.18 7.59 -11.31
N PHE A 52 -0.04 8.90 -11.50
CA PHE A 52 0.04 9.51 -12.83
C PHE A 52 1.18 8.91 -13.66
N GLN A 53 2.39 8.83 -13.10
CA GLN A 53 3.54 8.24 -13.80
C GLN A 53 3.29 6.78 -14.16
N CYS A 54 2.71 6.00 -13.24
CA CYS A 54 2.37 4.60 -13.47
C CYS A 54 1.39 4.44 -14.64
N ASN A 55 0.34 5.26 -14.69
CA ASN A 55 -0.66 5.24 -15.76
C ASN A 55 -0.09 5.67 -17.11
N THR A 56 0.85 6.61 -17.11
CA THR A 56 1.54 7.04 -18.35
C THR A 56 2.65 6.10 -18.79
N SER A 57 2.88 4.99 -18.07
CA SER A 57 3.92 4.00 -18.36
C SER A 57 3.31 2.61 -18.65
N PRO A 58 2.45 2.49 -19.68
CA PRO A 58 1.72 1.25 -19.96
C PRO A 58 2.68 0.10 -20.24
N GLY A 59 2.40 -1.07 -19.65
CA GLY A 59 3.24 -2.26 -19.75
C GLY A 59 4.53 -2.20 -18.91
N GLN A 60 4.87 -1.05 -18.33
CA GLN A 60 6.03 -0.87 -17.46
C GLN A 60 5.66 -0.66 -15.99
N CYS A 61 4.40 -0.34 -15.67
CA CYS A 61 3.98 -0.18 -14.28
C CYS A 61 2.65 -0.89 -13.98
N ILE A 62 2.57 -1.52 -12.80
CA ILE A 62 1.32 -2.01 -12.21
C ILE A 62 1.06 -1.39 -10.84
N LYS A 63 -0.22 -1.28 -10.49
CA LYS A 63 -0.68 -0.84 -9.18
C LYS A 63 -1.10 -2.05 -8.34
N VAL A 64 -0.51 -2.20 -7.16
CA VAL A 64 -0.80 -3.29 -6.22
C VAL A 64 -1.35 -2.68 -4.93
N TYR A 65 -2.58 -3.05 -4.58
CA TYR A 65 -3.21 -2.59 -3.34
C TYR A 65 -2.80 -3.51 -2.21
N TYR A 66 -2.20 -2.95 -1.16
CA TYR A 66 -1.74 -3.70 0.00
C TYR A 66 -2.87 -4.50 0.64
N GLU A 67 -4.06 -3.90 0.77
CA GLU A 67 -5.23 -4.51 1.38
C GLU A 67 -5.67 -5.76 0.60
N ARG A 68 -5.58 -5.73 -0.74
CA ARG A 68 -5.84 -6.91 -1.57
C ARG A 68 -4.70 -7.92 -1.45
N LEU A 69 -3.44 -7.48 -1.52
CA LEU A 69 -2.26 -8.35 -1.44
C LEU A 69 -2.26 -9.22 -0.19
N ILE A 70 -2.67 -8.70 0.96
CA ILE A 70 -2.69 -9.49 2.20
C ILE A 70 -3.95 -10.35 2.36
N GLN A 71 -5.04 -10.04 1.65
CA GLN A 71 -6.30 -10.80 1.69
C GLN A 71 -6.39 -11.88 0.61
N LYS A 72 -5.78 -11.65 -0.56
CA LYS A 72 -5.72 -12.57 -1.71
C LYS A 72 -4.25 -12.75 -2.19
N PRO A 73 -3.32 -13.18 -1.32
CA PRO A 73 -1.89 -13.15 -1.61
C PRO A 73 -1.49 -14.04 -2.81
N GLN A 74 -2.11 -15.20 -2.98
CA GLN A 74 -1.82 -16.08 -4.10
C GLN A 74 -2.19 -15.43 -5.44
N GLU A 75 -3.41 -14.89 -5.55
CA GLU A 75 -3.88 -14.22 -6.77
C GLU A 75 -3.02 -12.99 -7.10
N GLU A 76 -2.70 -12.17 -6.09
CA GLU A 76 -1.92 -10.96 -6.28
C GLU A 76 -0.47 -11.25 -6.65
N ILE A 77 0.17 -12.23 -5.99
CA ILE A 77 1.54 -12.64 -6.35
C ILE A 77 1.55 -13.21 -7.76
N GLN A 78 0.59 -14.05 -8.14
CA GLN A 78 0.49 -14.57 -9.51
C GLN A 78 0.32 -13.45 -10.54
N ARG A 79 -0.54 -12.46 -10.26
CA ARG A 79 -0.70 -11.28 -11.13
C ARG A 79 0.59 -10.49 -11.26
N ILE A 80 1.31 -10.28 -10.15
CA ILE A 80 2.59 -9.58 -10.13
C ILE A 80 3.66 -10.36 -10.91
N THR A 81 3.82 -11.66 -10.69
CA THR A 81 4.82 -12.47 -11.39
C THR A 81 4.52 -12.54 -12.89
N ASN A 82 3.24 -12.66 -13.27
CA ASN A 82 2.84 -12.60 -14.67
C ASN A 82 3.20 -11.25 -15.30
N PHE A 83 2.93 -10.14 -14.61
CA PHE A 83 3.35 -8.82 -15.08
C PHE A 83 4.86 -8.72 -15.23
N LEU A 84 5.64 -9.33 -14.32
CA LEU A 84 7.10 -9.30 -14.34
C LEU A 84 7.73 -10.30 -15.32
N ASP A 85 6.95 -11.14 -15.99
CA ASP A 85 7.43 -12.30 -16.78
C ASP A 85 8.26 -13.30 -15.94
N LEU A 86 7.86 -13.53 -14.69
CA LEU A 86 8.48 -14.47 -13.77
C LEU A 86 7.57 -15.68 -13.51
N LEU A 87 8.17 -16.84 -13.24
CA LEU A 87 7.43 -18.02 -12.81
C LEU A 87 6.97 -17.86 -11.37
N TYR A 88 5.67 -18.08 -11.14
CA TYR A 88 5.11 -18.19 -9.81
C TYR A 88 5.70 -19.39 -9.05
N SER A 89 5.90 -19.24 -7.75
CA SER A 89 6.29 -20.31 -6.85
C SER A 89 5.52 -20.20 -5.53
N GLU A 90 5.01 -21.32 -5.04
CA GLU A 90 4.34 -21.42 -3.72
C GLU A 90 5.23 -20.93 -2.57
N LYS A 91 6.55 -21.01 -2.73
CA LYS A 91 7.51 -20.45 -1.77
C LYS A 91 7.34 -18.94 -1.55
N MET A 92 6.84 -18.21 -2.55
CA MET A 92 6.63 -16.75 -2.46
C MET A 92 5.58 -16.39 -1.39
N LEU A 93 4.62 -17.28 -1.10
CA LEU A 93 3.67 -17.11 0.00
C LEU A 93 4.31 -17.30 1.38
N LYS A 94 5.46 -17.98 1.43
CA LYS A 94 6.18 -18.38 2.63
C LYS A 94 7.49 -17.62 2.79
N HIS A 95 7.54 -16.37 2.34
CA HIS A 95 8.76 -15.54 2.39
C HIS A 95 9.45 -15.52 3.77
N HIS A 96 8.67 -15.52 4.85
CA HIS A 96 9.15 -15.57 6.23
C HIS A 96 9.98 -16.82 6.58
N GLU A 97 9.75 -17.95 5.92
CA GLU A 97 10.53 -19.19 6.08
C GLU A 97 11.88 -19.15 5.32
N LEU A 98 12.07 -18.17 4.43
CA LEU A 98 13.22 -18.04 3.54
C LEU A 98 14.23 -16.99 4.00
N ILE A 99 13.96 -16.32 5.13
CA ILE A 99 14.79 -15.25 5.68
C ILE A 99 16.16 -15.80 6.12
N GLY A 100 17.23 -15.11 5.73
CA GLY A 100 18.62 -15.55 5.97
C GLY A 100 19.10 -16.63 5.00
N GLY A 101 18.27 -16.99 4.02
CA GLY A 101 18.61 -17.88 2.91
C GLY A 101 18.37 -17.19 1.56
N GLU A 102 17.15 -17.31 1.03
CA GLU A 102 16.76 -16.68 -0.25
C GLU A 102 16.30 -15.22 -0.08
N VAL A 103 15.97 -14.81 1.15
CA VAL A 103 15.54 -13.44 1.49
C VAL A 103 16.52 -12.83 2.49
N ASP A 104 17.28 -11.83 2.03
CA ASP A 104 18.13 -11.02 2.90
C ASP A 104 17.32 -9.89 3.54
N LEU A 105 17.43 -9.74 4.86
CA LEU A 105 16.82 -8.65 5.61
C LEU A 105 17.90 -7.89 6.38
N ASN A 106 17.87 -6.56 6.26
CA ASN A 106 18.64 -5.70 7.13
C ASN A 106 17.82 -5.42 8.40
N ASP A 107 18.29 -5.91 9.55
CA ASP A 107 17.62 -5.74 10.84
C ASP A 107 17.48 -4.27 11.29
N GLN A 108 18.24 -3.35 10.69
CA GLN A 108 18.13 -1.91 10.95
C GLN A 108 16.99 -1.25 10.17
N GLU A 109 16.41 -1.92 9.17
CA GLU A 109 15.27 -1.39 8.45
C GLU A 109 14.02 -1.41 9.33
N PHE A 110 13.28 -0.30 9.34
CA PHE A 110 12.09 -0.17 10.17
C PHE A 110 11.11 -1.33 9.94
N SER A 111 10.97 -1.83 8.70
CA SER A 111 10.04 -2.90 8.28
C SER A 111 10.49 -4.32 8.64
N ALA A 112 11.74 -4.54 9.04
CA ALA A 112 12.31 -5.88 9.19
C ALA A 112 11.51 -6.74 10.17
N SER A 113 11.08 -6.17 11.30
CA SER A 113 10.29 -6.90 12.31
C SER A 113 8.92 -7.37 11.80
N GLN A 114 8.30 -6.65 10.85
CA GLN A 114 7.03 -7.04 10.27
C GLN A 114 7.21 -8.06 9.14
N VAL A 115 8.24 -7.92 8.30
CA VAL A 115 8.54 -8.84 7.20
C VAL A 115 8.98 -10.22 7.69
N LYS A 116 9.48 -10.34 8.93
CA LYS A 116 9.75 -11.63 9.57
C LYS A 116 8.52 -12.49 9.84
N LYS A 117 7.32 -11.93 9.73
CA LYS A 117 6.06 -12.65 9.99
C LYS A 117 5.47 -13.15 8.69
N ALA A 118 4.73 -14.26 8.75
CA ALA A 118 3.89 -14.70 7.65
C ALA A 118 2.93 -13.58 7.20
N ILE A 119 2.48 -13.63 5.95
CA ILE A 119 1.45 -12.73 5.44
C ILE A 119 0.23 -12.82 6.36
N ASN A 120 -0.22 -11.67 6.87
CA ASN A 120 -1.31 -11.58 7.83
C ASN A 120 -2.05 -10.25 7.67
N THR A 121 -3.25 -10.17 8.22
CA THR A 121 -4.14 -8.99 8.11
C THR A 121 -4.12 -8.09 9.33
N ALA A 122 -3.23 -8.32 10.31
CA ALA A 122 -3.26 -7.58 11.58
C ALA A 122 -3.06 -6.06 11.41
N ALA A 123 -2.29 -5.65 10.40
CA ALA A 123 -2.02 -4.24 10.12
C ALA A 123 -3.09 -3.57 9.23
N LEU A 124 -4.14 -4.28 8.84
CA LEU A 124 -5.21 -3.76 7.98
C LEU A 124 -6.01 -2.66 8.72
N THR A 125 -6.33 -2.92 9.98
CA THR A 125 -7.20 -2.07 10.81
C THR A 125 -6.49 -1.50 12.03
N SER A 126 -5.16 -1.60 12.11
CA SER A 126 -4.40 -1.15 13.29
C SER A 126 -4.48 0.36 13.54
N TRP A 127 -4.80 1.14 12.49
CA TRP A 127 -4.99 2.58 12.60
C TRP A 127 -6.37 2.98 13.13
N PHE A 128 -7.33 2.04 13.24
CA PHE A 128 -8.66 2.36 13.74
C PHE A 128 -8.56 3.03 15.11
N ASP A 129 -9.40 4.04 15.33
CA ASP A 129 -9.44 4.85 16.55
C ASP A 129 -8.15 5.63 16.85
N CYS A 130 -7.20 5.73 15.91
CA CYS A 130 -5.93 6.46 16.10
C CYS A 130 -5.97 7.93 15.65
N PHE A 131 -7.01 8.34 14.91
CA PHE A 131 -7.19 9.72 14.45
C PHE A 131 -8.46 10.31 15.05
N SER A 132 -8.46 11.61 15.31
CA SER A 132 -9.65 12.32 15.78
C SER A 132 -10.72 12.43 14.68
N ASP A 133 -11.97 12.62 15.08
CA ASP A 133 -13.07 12.90 14.14
C ASP A 133 -12.81 14.18 13.32
N GLU A 134 -12.10 15.15 13.89
CA GLU A 134 -11.69 16.37 13.17
C GLU A 134 -10.71 16.04 12.03
N THR A 135 -9.66 15.26 12.29
CA THR A 135 -8.71 14.82 11.26
C THR A 135 -9.43 14.00 10.19
N LEU A 136 -10.27 13.04 10.60
CA LEU A 136 -11.01 12.18 9.67
C LEU A 136 -12.01 12.96 8.81
N GLY A 137 -12.69 13.95 9.40
CA GLY A 137 -13.65 14.82 8.70
C GLY A 137 -13.03 15.70 7.62
N GLN A 138 -11.70 15.89 7.63
CA GLN A 138 -10.99 16.70 6.64
C GLN A 138 -10.40 15.88 5.47
N LEU A 139 -10.47 14.54 5.51
CA LEU A 139 -9.77 13.67 4.55
C LEU A 139 -10.13 13.94 3.08
N ASP A 140 -11.39 14.22 2.79
CA ASP A 140 -11.83 14.53 1.41
C ASP A 140 -11.25 15.86 0.90
N VAL A 141 -10.84 16.75 1.79
CA VAL A 141 -10.20 18.04 1.44
C VAL A 141 -8.69 17.86 1.32
N ILE A 142 -8.05 17.23 2.31
CA ILE A 142 -6.59 17.19 2.42
C ILE A 142 -5.97 16.01 1.67
N ALA A 143 -6.71 14.91 1.52
CA ALA A 143 -6.28 13.69 0.84
C ALA A 143 -7.35 13.10 -0.10
N PRO A 144 -7.89 13.87 -1.07
CA PRO A 144 -8.95 13.41 -1.97
C PRO A 144 -8.58 12.18 -2.80
N PHE A 145 -7.29 11.88 -3.01
CA PHE A 145 -6.87 10.66 -3.71
C PHE A 145 -7.28 9.37 -2.98
N LEU A 146 -7.56 9.40 -1.67
CA LEU A 146 -8.11 8.24 -0.96
C LEU A 146 -9.37 7.72 -1.67
N ARG A 147 -10.34 8.59 -1.93
CA ARG A 147 -11.59 8.22 -2.61
C ARG A 147 -11.36 7.84 -4.07
N ILE A 148 -10.43 8.50 -4.76
CA ILE A 148 -10.07 8.16 -6.15
C ILE A 148 -9.48 6.75 -6.24
N LEU A 149 -8.67 6.36 -5.26
CA LEU A 149 -8.12 5.01 -5.11
C LEU A 149 -9.16 4.03 -4.52
N GLY A 150 -10.35 4.53 -4.21
CA GLY A 150 -11.54 3.81 -3.73
C GLY A 150 -11.43 3.30 -2.30
N TYR A 151 -10.76 4.06 -1.44
CA TYR A 151 -10.86 3.98 0.02
C TYR A 151 -12.04 4.82 0.50
N ASP A 152 -12.90 4.24 1.35
CA ASP A 152 -14.02 4.97 1.95
C ASP A 152 -13.54 5.88 3.08
N THR A 153 -13.83 7.16 2.96
CA THR A 153 -13.51 8.24 3.91
C THR A 153 -14.73 8.71 4.69
N SER A 154 -15.94 8.19 4.39
CA SER A 154 -17.18 8.57 5.07
C SER A 154 -17.36 7.93 6.44
N THR A 155 -16.51 6.95 6.78
CA THR A 155 -16.50 6.22 8.05
C THR A 155 -15.09 6.16 8.63
N ALA A 156 -15.02 6.20 9.96
CA ALA A 156 -13.78 5.98 10.71
C ALA A 156 -13.28 4.53 10.66
N LYS A 157 -14.14 3.58 10.26
CA LYS A 157 -13.84 2.15 10.18
C LYS A 157 -14.35 1.59 8.84
N PRO A 158 -13.64 1.88 7.72
CA PRO A 158 -14.02 1.39 6.41
C PRO A 158 -13.95 -0.14 6.34
N ASP A 159 -14.81 -0.73 5.53
CA ASP A 159 -14.76 -2.14 5.22
C ASP A 159 -13.71 -2.40 4.12
N TYR A 160 -12.65 -3.13 4.48
CA TYR A 160 -11.59 -3.51 3.55
C TYR A 160 -11.86 -4.82 2.81
N SER A 161 -12.94 -5.54 3.14
CA SER A 161 -13.30 -6.79 2.46
C SER A 161 -13.58 -6.56 0.97
N VAL A 162 -14.05 -5.37 0.60
CA VAL A 162 -14.25 -4.95 -0.80
C VAL A 162 -12.97 -4.99 -1.66
N PHE A 163 -11.78 -4.99 -1.04
CA PHE A 163 -10.51 -5.15 -1.76
C PHE A 163 -10.24 -6.60 -2.16
N ALA A 164 -10.91 -7.55 -1.50
CA ALA A 164 -10.82 -8.98 -1.77
C ALA A 164 -11.84 -9.48 -2.79
N ASP A 165 -12.75 -8.62 -3.29
CA ASP A 165 -13.73 -9.00 -4.31
C ASP A 165 -13.03 -9.52 -5.58
N ASP A 166 -13.59 -10.56 -6.21
CA ASP A 166 -12.97 -11.20 -7.39
C ASP A 166 -12.93 -10.26 -8.61
N ASP A 167 -13.82 -9.26 -8.67
CA ASP A 167 -13.90 -8.25 -9.73
C ASP A 167 -13.20 -6.92 -9.36
N PHE A 168 -12.44 -6.85 -8.27
CA PHE A 168 -11.84 -5.62 -7.74
C PHE A 168 -11.14 -4.74 -8.80
N TYR A 169 -10.41 -5.34 -9.74
CA TYR A 169 -9.71 -4.61 -10.79
C TYR A 169 -10.56 -4.31 -12.04
N GLN A 170 -11.69 -4.97 -12.26
CA GLN A 170 -12.48 -4.86 -13.48
C GLN A 170 -12.98 -3.43 -13.72
N PHE A 171 -13.34 -2.72 -12.66
CA PHE A 171 -13.90 -1.36 -12.75
C PHE A 171 -12.94 -0.25 -12.31
N ARG A 172 -11.78 -0.60 -11.70
CA ARG A 172 -10.84 0.37 -11.14
C ARG A 172 -9.71 0.77 -12.09
N ASN A 173 -9.47 0.04 -13.17
CA ASN A 173 -8.42 0.35 -14.16
C ASN A 173 -8.75 1.53 -15.11
N VAL A 174 -9.98 2.06 -15.06
CA VAL A 174 -10.44 3.11 -16.01
C VAL A 174 -10.15 4.53 -15.51
N TYR A 175 -10.10 4.76 -14.19
CA TYR A 175 -9.96 6.09 -13.59
C TYR A 175 -8.89 6.21 -12.51
N SER A 176 -8.27 5.09 -12.11
CA SER A 176 -7.07 5.10 -11.27
C SER A 176 -5.83 5.01 -12.10
#